data_AF-A0AA40EGD6-F1
#
_entry.id   AF-A0AA40EGD6-F1
#
_cell.length_a   1.000
_cell.length_b   1.000
_cell.length_c   1.000
_cell.angle_alpha   90.00
_cell.angle_beta   90.00
_cell.angle_gamma   90.00
#
_symmetry.space_group_name_H-M   'P 1'
#
loop_
_entity.id
_entity.type
_entity.pdbx_description
1 polymer ?
#
loop_
_entity_poly.entity_id
_entity_poly.type
_entity_poly.pdbx_seq_one_letter_code
_entity_poly.pdbx_strand_id
1 'polypeptide(L)'
;MKFSTIATATVGLLTGAQAYQIKVCTGKSMNGVCDTLTSLGTIKTHTTTYQSYNWQSASNICVRICDSCTSLGYRCDDWTNNSISFNKAIIFKWDSGEGPAATSCC
;
A
#
# COMPACT_ATOMS: atom_id res chain seq x y z
N MET A 1 -3.31 9.28 55.62
CA MET A 1 -2.34 8.40 54.95
C MET A 1 -2.14 8.92 53.54
N LYS A 2 -0.91 9.27 53.17
CA LYS A 2 -0.58 9.80 51.83
C LYS A 2 -0.49 8.63 50.87
N PHE A 3 -1.38 8.59 49.88
CA PHE A 3 -1.25 7.65 48.76
C PHE A 3 -0.54 8.37 47.62
N SER A 4 0.72 8.01 47.41
CA SER A 4 1.50 8.42 46.26
C SER A 4 1.03 7.61 45.06
N THR A 5 0.13 8.18 44.25
CA THR A 5 -0.24 7.58 42.96
C THR A 5 0.85 7.89 41.95
N ILE A 6 1.58 6.86 41.54
CA ILE A 6 2.52 6.88 40.43
C ILE A 6 1.71 7.04 39.15
N ALA A 7 1.96 8.12 38.40
CA ALA A 7 1.43 8.29 37.06
C ALA A 7 2.16 7.32 36.11
N THR A 8 1.44 6.35 35.58
CA THR A 8 1.93 5.51 34.47
C THR A 8 2.02 6.40 33.24
N ALA A 9 3.23 6.87 32.92
CA ALA A 9 3.51 7.42 31.61
C ALA A 9 3.36 6.27 30.60
N THR A 10 2.26 6.26 29.85
CA THR A 10 2.17 5.46 28.64
C THR A 10 3.22 6.01 27.69
N VAL A 11 4.32 5.27 27.56
CA VAL A 11 5.31 5.46 26.50
C VAL A 11 4.51 5.49 25.21
N GLY A 12 4.40 6.68 24.63
CA GLY A 12 3.80 6.85 23.32
C GLY A 12 4.47 5.85 22.39
N LEU A 13 3.68 4.93 21.85
CA LEU A 13 4.08 4.14 20.70
C LEU A 13 4.47 5.15 19.63
N LEU A 14 5.78 5.36 19.49
CA LEU A 14 6.36 5.91 18.28
C LEU A 14 5.97 4.91 17.19
N THR A 15 4.81 5.12 16.58
CA THR A 15 4.48 4.50 15.31
C THR A 15 5.54 5.03 14.35
N GLY A 16 6.60 4.25 14.14
CA GLY A 16 7.59 4.55 13.12
C GLY A 16 6.81 4.87 11.85
N ALA A 17 7.03 6.05 11.30
CA ALA A 17 6.41 6.46 10.05
C ALA A 17 6.59 5.30 9.06
N GLN A 18 5.49 4.67 8.67
CA GLN A 18 5.58 3.62 7.66
C GLN A 18 6.06 4.31 6.40
N ALA A 19 7.26 3.94 5.94
CA ALA A 19 7.93 4.68 4.87
C ALA A 19 7.08 4.68 3.59
N TYR A 20 6.28 3.63 3.37
CA TYR A 20 5.40 3.47 2.22
C TYR A 20 4.18 2.62 2.57
N GLN A 21 3.09 2.79 1.82
CA GLN A 21 1.84 2.07 2.01
C GLN A 21 1.03 2.05 0.71
N ILE A 22 0.44 0.91 0.35
CA ILE A 22 -0.73 0.92 -0.54
C ILE A 22 -1.99 0.57 0.23
N LYS A 23 -3.01 1.38 0.07
CA LYS A 23 -4.40 1.06 0.43
C LYS A 23 -5.19 0.85 -0.85
N VAL A 24 -5.86 -0.29 -0.98
CA VAL A 24 -6.72 -0.63 -2.13
C VAL A 24 -8.15 -0.84 -1.62
N CYS A 25 -9.16 -0.40 -2.38
CA CYS A 25 -10.55 -0.48 -1.93
C CYS A 25 -11.46 -1.03 -3.03
N THR A 26 -12.50 -1.79 -2.66
CA THR A 26 -13.46 -2.40 -3.60
C THR A 26 -14.45 -1.41 -4.21
N GLY A 27 -14.61 -0.23 -3.62
CA GLY A 27 -15.39 0.88 -4.15
C GLY A 27 -14.52 1.98 -4.78
N LYS A 28 -15.15 2.87 -5.53
CA LYS A 28 -14.52 4.07 -6.08
C LYS A 28 -14.27 5.11 -4.97
N SER A 29 -13.35 6.03 -5.21
CA SER A 29 -12.98 7.13 -4.31
C SER A 29 -12.63 6.67 -2.90
N MET A 30 -11.89 5.55 -2.79
CA MET A 30 -11.45 4.96 -1.52
C MET A 30 -12.58 4.46 -0.60
N ASN A 31 -13.76 4.14 -1.17
CA ASN A 31 -14.91 3.59 -0.45
C ASN A 31 -14.96 2.04 -0.47
N GLY A 32 -15.83 1.45 0.35
CA GLY A 32 -16.06 0.01 0.40
C GLY A 32 -15.10 -0.71 1.34
N VAL A 33 -14.85 -2.00 1.08
CA VAL A 33 -13.88 -2.79 1.84
C VAL A 33 -12.49 -2.45 1.33
N CYS A 34 -11.58 -2.14 2.25
CA CYS A 34 -10.22 -1.77 1.89
C CYS A 34 -9.20 -2.69 2.53
N ASP A 35 -8.19 -3.06 1.75
CA ASP A 35 -7.00 -3.77 2.20
C ASP A 35 -5.81 -2.82 2.19
N THR A 36 -4.80 -3.13 3.01
CA THR A 36 -3.59 -2.31 3.13
C THR A 36 -2.36 -3.21 3.20
N LEU A 37 -1.32 -2.82 2.47
CA LEU A 37 0.00 -3.44 2.53
C LEU A 37 1.05 -2.36 2.76
N THR A 38 1.91 -2.59 3.75
CA THR A 38 2.94 -1.65 4.21
C THR A 38 4.34 -2.26 4.19
N SER A 39 4.49 -3.36 3.47
CA SER A 39 5.74 -4.09 3.26
C SER A 39 5.90 -4.45 1.79
N LEU A 40 7.10 -4.87 1.38
CA LEU A 40 7.28 -5.43 0.04
C LEU A 40 6.41 -6.68 -0.10
N GLY A 41 5.83 -6.89 -1.28
CA GLY A 41 4.96 -8.04 -1.50
C GLY A 41 3.78 -7.71 -2.40
N THR A 42 2.71 -8.49 -2.30
CA THR A 42 1.56 -8.39 -3.19
C THR A 42 0.26 -8.49 -2.41
N ILE A 43 -0.68 -7.60 -2.72
CA ILE A 43 -2.11 -7.83 -2.49
C ILE A 43 -2.66 -8.47 -3.76
N LYS A 44 -3.17 -9.70 -3.67
CA LYS A 44 -3.83 -10.39 -4.78
C LYS A 44 -5.05 -11.12 -4.24
N THR A 45 -6.13 -11.03 -4.99
CA THR A 45 -7.37 -11.74 -4.71
C THR A 45 -7.89 -12.33 -6.01
N HIS A 46 -8.42 -13.55 -5.92
CA HIS A 46 -8.96 -14.28 -7.06
C HIS A 46 -10.44 -13.98 -7.33
N THR A 47 -11.14 -13.40 -6.35
CA THR A 47 -12.59 -13.20 -6.39
C THR A 47 -13.01 -11.75 -6.19
N THR A 48 -12.10 -10.90 -5.73
CA THR A 48 -12.39 -9.49 -5.44
C THR A 48 -11.78 -8.59 -6.52
N THR A 49 -12.52 -7.57 -6.92
CA THR A 49 -12.01 -6.51 -7.77
C THR A 49 -11.93 -5.24 -6.94
N TYR A 50 -10.77 -4.59 -6.95
CA TYR A 50 -10.56 -3.27 -6.37
C TYR A 50 -10.91 -2.21 -7.41
N GLN A 51 -11.47 -1.10 -6.95
CA GLN A 51 -11.98 0.01 -7.76
C GLN A 51 -11.24 1.33 -7.50
N SER A 52 -10.41 1.39 -6.47
CA SER A 52 -9.55 2.54 -6.17
C SER A 52 -8.33 2.15 -5.33
N TYR A 53 -7.30 3.00 -5.35
CA TYR A 53 -6.16 2.87 -4.46
C TYR A 53 -5.53 4.22 -4.10
N ASN A 54 -4.86 4.24 -2.96
CA ASN A 54 -3.99 5.31 -2.49
C ASN A 54 -2.61 4.70 -2.22
N TRP A 55 -1.60 5.21 -2.90
CA TRP A 55 -0.20 4.83 -2.75
C TRP A 55 0.54 5.98 -2.06
N GLN A 56 1.24 5.63 -0.99
CA GLN A 56 2.21 6.45 -0.28
C GLN A 56 3.59 5.84 -0.56
N SER A 57 4.44 6.64 -1.17
CA SER A 57 5.74 6.26 -1.68
C SER A 57 6.85 6.37 -0.65
N ALA A 58 7.93 5.63 -0.91
CA ALA A 58 9.23 5.83 -0.29
C ALA A 58 10.31 5.85 -1.36
N SER A 59 11.48 6.35 -0.99
CA SER A 59 12.67 6.30 -1.84
C SER A 59 12.94 4.86 -2.33
N ASN A 60 13.12 4.70 -3.64
CA ASN A 60 13.37 3.43 -4.32
C ASN A 60 12.28 2.37 -4.08
N ILE A 61 11.05 2.75 -3.77
CA ILE A 61 9.91 1.82 -3.63
C ILE A 61 8.81 2.26 -4.58
N CYS A 62 8.31 1.31 -5.36
CA CYS A 62 7.21 1.55 -6.28
C CYS A 62 6.12 0.50 -6.09
N VAL A 63 4.93 0.81 -6.59
CA VAL A 63 3.81 -0.11 -6.68
C VAL A 63 3.42 -0.33 -8.12
N ARG A 64 3.19 -1.59 -8.50
CA ARG A 64 2.65 -2.00 -9.81
C ARG A 64 1.21 -2.46 -9.62
N ILE A 65 0.32 -1.99 -10.48
CA ILE A 65 -1.10 -2.36 -10.48
C ILE A 65 -1.35 -3.28 -11.66
N CYS A 66 -2.02 -4.40 -11.39
CA CYS A 66 -2.32 -5.43 -12.36
C CYS A 66 -3.80 -5.80 -12.34
N ASP A 67 -4.35 -6.06 -13.51
CA ASP A 67 -5.57 -6.84 -13.67
C ASP A 67 -5.18 -8.20 -14.23
N SER A 68 -5.23 -9.21 -13.37
CA SER A 68 -4.77 -10.56 -13.66
C SER A 68 -3.30 -10.50 -14.11
N CYS A 69 -3.01 -10.98 -15.32
CA CYS A 69 -1.68 -10.94 -15.93
C CYS A 69 -1.35 -9.63 -16.67
N THR A 70 -2.30 -8.71 -16.76
CA THR A 70 -2.13 -7.44 -17.49
C THR A 70 -1.64 -6.35 -16.55
N SER A 71 -0.56 -5.67 -16.92
CA SER A 71 -0.08 -4.49 -16.19
C SER A 71 -0.91 -3.26 -16.56
N LEU A 72 -1.49 -2.61 -15.55
CA LEU A 72 -2.18 -1.31 -15.70
C LEU A 72 -1.23 -0.12 -15.48
N GLY A 73 -0.01 -0.39 -15.03
CA GLY A 73 1.05 0.60 -14.84
C GLY A 73 1.71 0.49 -13.46
N TYR A 74 2.62 1.42 -13.19
CA TYR A 74 3.28 1.54 -11.89
C TYR A 74 3.32 3.00 -11.41
N ARG A 75 3.54 3.17 -10.11
CA ARG A 75 3.72 4.45 -9.43
C ARG A 75 4.88 4.33 -8.46
N CYS A 76 5.81 5.28 -8.54
CA CYS A 76 6.90 5.41 -7.59
C CYS A 76 6.69 6.60 -6.66
N ASP A 77 5.98 7.64 -7.12
CA ASP A 77 5.57 8.78 -6.30
C ASP A 77 4.16 8.60 -5.73
N ASP A 78 3.86 9.35 -4.66
CA ASP A 78 2.53 9.40 -4.03
C ASP A 78 1.43 9.60 -5.06
N TRP A 79 0.41 8.74 -5.01
CA TRP A 79 -0.67 8.80 -5.99
C TRP A 79 -1.97 8.22 -5.45
N THR A 80 -3.09 8.84 -5.82
CA THR A 80 -4.42 8.27 -5.58
C THR A 80 -5.13 8.09 -6.91
N ASN A 81 -5.63 6.89 -7.16
CA ASN A 81 -6.56 6.64 -8.25
C ASN A 81 -7.94 6.30 -7.68
N ASN A 82 -8.90 7.21 -7.89
CA ASN A 82 -10.25 7.08 -7.36
C ASN A 82 -11.18 6.20 -8.23
N SER A 83 -10.76 5.77 -9.42
CA SER A 83 -11.60 4.95 -10.30
C SER A 83 -10.75 4.14 -11.28
N ILE A 84 -10.44 2.90 -10.89
CA ILE A 84 -9.69 1.93 -11.70
C ILE A 84 -10.07 0.52 -11.28
N SER A 85 -10.31 -0.38 -12.23
CA SER A 85 -10.59 -1.80 -11.95
C SER A 85 -9.29 -2.61 -11.97
N PHE A 86 -8.98 -3.35 -10.90
CA PHE A 86 -7.79 -4.21 -10.80
C PHE A 86 -7.97 -5.30 -9.73
N ASN A 87 -7.13 -6.33 -9.71
CA ASN A 87 -7.22 -7.42 -8.73
C ASN A 87 -5.89 -7.76 -8.04
N LYS A 88 -4.81 -7.10 -8.45
CA LYS A 88 -3.46 -7.30 -7.90
C LYS A 88 -2.69 -5.99 -7.80
N ALA A 89 -2.04 -5.75 -6.67
CA ALA A 89 -1.10 -4.65 -6.46
C ALA A 89 0.19 -5.19 -5.84
N ILE A 90 1.35 -4.79 -6.37
CA ILE A 90 2.65 -5.35 -6.02
C ILE A 90 3.59 -4.22 -5.59
N ILE A 91 4.06 -4.23 -4.35
CA ILE A 91 5.08 -3.31 -3.85
C ILE A 91 6.46 -3.96 -4.02
N PHE A 92 7.39 -3.23 -4.65
CA PHE A 92 8.74 -3.72 -4.94
C PHE A 92 9.78 -2.61 -4.83
N LYS A 93 11.05 -3.00 -4.63
CA LYS A 93 12.18 -2.09 -4.68
C LYS A 93 12.59 -1.76 -6.11
N TRP A 94 12.88 -0.51 -6.38
CA TRP A 94 13.40 -0.02 -7.65
C TRP A 94 14.66 0.80 -7.42
N ASP A 95 15.82 0.14 -7.55
CA ASP A 95 17.11 0.80 -7.60
C ASP A 95 17.39 1.18 -9.07
N SER A 96 16.83 2.32 -9.51
CA SER A 96 17.20 3.10 -10.69
C SER A 96 17.97 2.34 -11.80
N GLY A 97 17.24 1.57 -12.63
CA GLY A 97 17.70 0.85 -13.83
C GLY A 97 16.63 0.84 -14.93
N GLU A 98 16.67 -0.10 -15.90
CA GLU A 98 15.65 -0.28 -16.96
C GLU A 98 14.26 -0.66 -16.41
N GLY A 99 13.57 0.30 -15.80
CA GLY A 99 12.20 0.15 -15.29
C GLY A 99 11.99 -1.04 -14.35
N PRO A 100 10.76 -1.24 -13.85
CA PRO A 100 10.46 -2.38 -13.01
C PRO A 100 10.24 -3.66 -13.82
N ALA A 101 11.27 -4.21 -14.46
CA ALA A 101 11.17 -5.45 -15.25
C ALA A 101 10.87 -6.71 -14.39
N ALA A 102 11.08 -6.66 -13.07
CA ALA A 102 11.09 -7.87 -12.23
C ALA A 102 9.72 -8.30 -11.65
N THR A 103 8.73 -7.41 -11.54
CA THR A 103 7.42 -7.77 -10.99
C THR A 103 6.43 -8.09 -12.09
N SER A 104 6.45 -9.35 -12.52
CA SER A 104 5.46 -9.88 -13.45
C SER A 104 4.05 -9.80 -12.83
N CYS A 105 3.08 -9.39 -13.63
CA CYS A 105 1.66 -9.48 -13.27
C CYS A 105 1.15 -10.92 -13.36
N CYS A 106 1.90 -11.83 -13.99
CA CYS A 106 1.77 -13.27 -13.80
C CYS A 106 2.78 -13.70 -12.72
#